data_AF-A0A7Y5VTE7-F1
#
_entry.id   AF-A0A7Y5VTE7-F1
#
_cell.length_a   1.000
_cell.length_b   1.000
_cell.length_c   1.000
_cell.angle_alpha   90.00
_cell.angle_beta   90.00
_cell.angle_gamma   90.00
#
_symmetry.space_group_name_H-M   'P 1'
#
loop_
_entity.id
_entity.type
_entity.pdbx_description
1 polymer ?
#
loop_
_entity_poly.entity_id
_entity_poly.type
_entity_poly.pdbx_seq_one_letter_code
_entity_poly.pdbx_strand_id
1 'polypeptide(L)'
;MLNTIEIENFKAFGERQRLPLRPITLLFGANSSGKSSIIQSLLLLKQTLEEAENPDIPLLPKGKLVNLGSFKEMVFRHDTARPLTLTLGYGLREPRP
;
A
#
# COMPACT_ATOMS: atom_id res chain seq x y z
N MET A 1 10.29 13.64 -1.06
CA MET A 1 10.11 12.75 0.12
C MET A 1 8.70 12.20 0.12
N LEU A 2 8.55 10.89 0.37
CA LEU A 2 7.24 10.29 0.62
C LEU A 2 6.66 10.88 1.91
N ASN A 3 5.45 11.43 1.84
CA ASN A 3 4.84 12.16 2.95
C ASN A 3 3.40 11.70 3.26
N THR A 4 2.78 10.92 2.38
CA THR A 4 1.41 10.42 2.57
C THR A 4 1.26 9.07 1.88
N ILE A 5 0.49 8.16 2.48
CA ILE A 5 -0.06 6.98 1.82
C ILE A 5 -1.57 7.03 1.99
N GLU A 6 -2.32 6.81 0.92
CA GLU A 6 -3.76 6.57 1.00
C GLU A 6 -4.08 5.15 0.53
N ILE A 7 -4.92 4.46 1.30
CA ILE A 7 -5.28 3.06 1.08
C ILE A 7 -6.79 2.92 1.14
N GLU A 8 -7.38 2.31 0.11
CA GLU A 8 -8.82 2.03 0.03
C GLU A 8 -9.04 0.63 -0.56
N ASN A 9 -9.99 -0.11 0.00
CA ASN A 9 -10.38 -1.46 -0.42
C ASN A 9 -9.18 -2.42 -0.54
N PHE A 10 -8.31 -2.44 0.48
CA PHE A 10 -7.13 -3.30 0.54
C PHE A 10 -7.01 -3.99 1.90
N LYS A 11 -7.13 -5.32 1.91
CA LYS A 11 -7.02 -6.20 3.09
C LYS A 11 -7.91 -5.76 4.25
N ALA A 12 -7.33 -5.15 5.29
CA ALA A 12 -8.03 -4.69 6.47
C ALA A 12 -8.69 -3.31 6.28
N PHE A 13 -8.33 -2.59 5.20
CA PHE A 13 -8.84 -1.26 4.89
C PHE A 13 -10.01 -1.34 3.91
N GLY A 14 -11.23 -1.19 4.42
CA GLY A 14 -12.43 -1.07 3.56
C GLY A 14 -12.55 0.33 2.97
N GLU A 15 -12.75 1.31 3.84
CA GLU A 15 -12.89 2.71 3.46
C GLU A 15 -11.54 3.42 3.36
N ARG A 16 -11.47 4.47 2.53
CA ARG A 16 -10.25 5.24 2.30
C ARG A 16 -9.65 5.75 3.60
N GLN A 17 -8.41 5.38 3.85
CA GLN A 17 -7.59 5.89 4.95
C GLN A 17 -6.43 6.69 4.41
N ARG A 18 -6.23 7.90 4.94
CA ARG A 18 -5.11 8.78 4.60
C ARG A 18 -4.11 8.81 5.76
N LEU A 19 -2.89 8.35 5.51
CA LEU A 19 -1.83 8.21 6.50
C LEU A 19 -0.70 9.21 6.19
N PRO A 20 -0.59 10.32 6.95
CA PRO A 20 0.57 11.20 6.82
C PRO A 20 1.82 10.49 7.35
N LEU A 21 2.92 10.61 6.62
CA LEU A 21 4.22 10.07 6.97
C LEU A 21 5.17 11.18 7.39
N ARG A 22 5.92 10.91 8.46
CA ARG A 22 7.06 11.70 8.93
C ARG A 22 8.34 10.89 8.75
N PRO A 23 9.54 11.52 8.78
CA PRO A 23 10.81 10.82 8.64
C PRO A 23 10.97 9.61 9.57
N ILE A 24 10.35 9.68 10.76
CA ILE A 24 10.11 8.52 11.63
C ILE A 24 8.59 8.45 11.84
N THR A 25 8.00 7.33 11.45
CA THR A 25 6.57 7.04 11.64
C THR A 25 6.44 5.73 12.39
N LEU A 26 5.79 5.75 13.55
CA LEU A 26 5.58 4.56 14.38
C LEU A 26 4.17 4.03 14.16
N LEU A 27 4.06 2.76 13.77
CA LEU A 27 2.78 2.07 13.58
C LEU A 27 2.50 1.18 14.80
N PHE A 28 1.48 1.51 15.59
CA PHE A 28 1.08 0.76 16.79
C PHE A 28 -0.43 0.45 16.77
N GLY A 29 -0.85 -0.55 17.56
CA GLY A 29 -2.23 -1.01 17.63
C GLY A 29 -2.34 -2.55 17.74
N ALA A 30 -3.56 -3.05 17.95
CA ALA A 30 -3.82 -4.48 18.12
C ALA A 30 -3.39 -5.33 16.91
N ASN A 31 -3.13 -6.62 17.12
CA ASN A 31 -2.88 -7.54 16.00
C ASN A 31 -4.08 -7.55 15.04
N SER A 32 -3.78 -7.72 13.76
CA SER A 32 -4.79 -7.68 12.68
C SER A 32 -5.48 -6.33 12.46
N SER A 33 -5.04 -5.24 13.10
CA SER A 33 -5.57 -3.89 12.88
C SER A 33 -5.14 -3.22 11.57
N GLY A 34 -4.54 -3.96 10.63
CA GLY A 34 -4.11 -3.42 9.32
C GLY A 34 -2.67 -2.86 9.25
N LYS A 35 -1.89 -2.88 10.34
CA LYS A 35 -0.50 -2.39 10.35
C LYS A 35 0.37 -3.05 9.27
N SER A 36 0.34 -4.39 9.20
CA SER A 36 1.06 -5.12 8.16
C SER A 36 0.55 -4.81 6.76
N SER A 37 -0.75 -4.54 6.61
CA SER A 37 -1.34 -4.13 5.33
C SER A 37 -0.77 -2.79 4.84
N ILE A 38 -0.46 -1.84 5.74
CA ILE A 38 0.21 -0.59 5.35
C ILE A 38 1.57 -0.89 4.72
N ILE A 39 2.41 -1.67 5.39
CA ILE A 39 3.74 -2.04 4.88
C ILE A 39 3.63 -2.85 3.59
N GLN A 40 2.72 -3.81 3.53
CA GLN A 40 2.49 -4.63 2.35
C GLN A 40 2.04 -3.82 1.13
N SER A 41 1.27 -2.72 1.31
CA SER A 41 0.90 -1.83 0.20
C SER A 41 2.12 -1.16 -0.43
N LEU A 42 3.09 -0.72 0.39
CA LEU A 42 4.34 -0.15 -0.09
C LEU A 42 5.21 -1.19 -0.79
N LEU A 43 5.33 -2.39 -0.22
CA LEU A 43 6.11 -3.48 -0.83
C LEU A 43 5.51 -3.93 -2.16
N LEU A 44 4.19 -3.99 -2.26
CA LEU A 44 3.48 -4.29 -3.52
C LEU A 44 3.80 -3.26 -4.60
N LEU A 45 3.72 -1.97 -4.29
CA LEU A 45 4.04 -0.91 -5.25
C LEU A 45 5.52 -0.96 -5.65
N LYS A 46 6.41 -1.12 -4.67
CA LYS A 46 7.86 -1.22 -4.92
C LYS A 46 8.20 -2.40 -5.83
N GLN A 47 7.74 -3.61 -5.51
CA GLN A 47 8.06 -4.79 -6.33
C GLN A 47 7.41 -4.72 -7.72
N THR A 48 6.22 -4.11 -7.84
CA THR A 48 5.62 -3.89 -9.16
C THR A 48 6.51 -2.98 -10.01
N LEU A 49 7.04 -1.90 -9.43
CA LEU A 49 7.93 -0.97 -10.14
C LEU A 49 9.31 -1.58 -10.47
N GLU A 50 9.82 -2.48 -9.62
CA GLU A 50 11.17 -3.04 -9.77
C GLU A 50 11.23 -4.37 -10.54
N GLU A 51 10.20 -5.21 -10.44
CA GLU A 51 10.21 -6.60 -10.94
C GLU A 51 9.25 -6.85 -12.11
N ALA A 52 8.30 -5.95 -12.41
CA ALA A 52 7.40 -6.17 -13.53
C ALA A 52 8.17 -6.09 -14.87
N GLU A 53 8.30 -7.22 -15.54
CA GLU A 53 8.99 -7.32 -16.84
C GLU A 53 8.21 -6.64 -17.98
N ASN A 54 6.87 -6.60 -17.84
CA ASN A 54 5.99 -5.95 -18.79
C ASN A 54 5.34 -4.71 -18.16
N PRO A 55 5.51 -3.49 -18.73
CA PRO A 55 4.88 -2.28 -18.23
C PRO A 55 3.34 -2.32 -18.25
N ASP A 56 2.72 -3.21 -19.01
CA ASP A 56 1.28 -3.42 -19.02
C ASP A 56 0.77 -4.20 -17.79
N ILE A 57 1.67 -4.73 -16.94
CA ILE A 57 1.28 -5.35 -15.67
C ILE A 57 0.99 -4.23 -14.66
N PRO A 58 -0.29 -3.98 -14.31
CA PRO A 58 -0.63 -2.84 -13.47
C PRO A 58 -0.16 -3.03 -12.02
N LEU A 59 -0.19 -4.27 -11.53
CA LEU A 59 0.22 -4.68 -10.19
C LEU A 59 0.77 -6.10 -10.27
N LEU A 60 1.89 -6.36 -9.58
CA LEU A 60 2.48 -7.69 -9.44
C LEU A 60 2.21 -8.21 -8.01
N PRO A 61 1.17 -9.02 -7.77
CA PRO A 61 0.80 -9.43 -6.40
C PRO A 61 1.74 -10.44 -5.76
N LYS A 62 2.55 -11.12 -6.58
CA LYS A 62 3.46 -12.19 -6.17
C LYS A 62 4.86 -11.85 -6.68
N GLY A 63 5.75 -11.48 -5.78
CA GLY A 63 7.13 -11.12 -6.09
C GLY A 63 8.05 -11.43 -4.91
N LYS A 64 9.28 -10.93 -4.96
CA LYS A 64 10.29 -11.23 -3.92
C LYS A 64 9.99 -10.53 -2.59
N LEU A 65 9.36 -9.35 -2.63
CA LEU A 65 9.10 -8.55 -1.43
C LEU A 65 7.82 -8.95 -0.70
N VAL A 66 6.77 -9.31 -1.45
CA VAL A 66 5.48 -9.70 -0.90
C VAL A 66 4.72 -10.67 -1.83
N ASN A 67 4.02 -11.61 -1.20
CA ASN A 67 3.03 -12.47 -1.84
C ASN A 67 1.65 -12.17 -1.24
N LEU A 68 0.77 -11.60 -2.05
CA LEU A 68 -0.58 -11.20 -1.67
C LEU A 68 -1.67 -12.10 -2.27
N GLY A 69 -1.27 -13.17 -2.95
CA GLY A 69 -2.22 -14.10 -3.56
C GLY A 69 -2.88 -13.55 -4.81
N SER A 70 -4.17 -13.81 -4.96
CA SER A 70 -5.01 -13.28 -6.04
C SER A 70 -5.53 -11.86 -5.74
N PHE A 71 -6.04 -11.16 -6.76
CA PHE A 71 -6.71 -9.86 -6.56
C PHE A 71 -7.87 -9.96 -5.54
N LYS A 72 -8.61 -11.07 -5.57
CA LYS A 72 -9.69 -11.36 -4.61
C LYS A 72 -9.19 -11.37 -3.16
N GLU A 73 -8.01 -11.90 -2.89
CA GLU A 73 -7.42 -11.93 -1.54
C GLU A 73 -6.89 -10.55 -1.10
N MET A 74 -6.60 -9.66 -2.05
CA MET A 74 -6.12 -8.32 -1.79
C MET A 74 -7.24 -7.34 -1.42
N VAL A 75 -8.43 -7.49 -2.00
CA VAL A 75 -9.54 -6.55 -1.76
C VAL A 75 -10.26 -6.82 -0.45
N PHE A 76 -10.77 -5.76 0.18
CA PHE A 76 -11.47 -5.86 1.46
C PHE A 76 -12.71 -6.75 1.32
N ARG A 77 -12.87 -7.71 2.25
CA ARG A 77 -13.96 -8.70 2.25
C ARG A 77 -14.09 -9.50 0.95
N HIS A 78 -13.03 -9.57 0.14
CA HIS A 78 -13.05 -10.26 -1.15
C HIS A 78 -14.07 -9.71 -2.15
N ASP A 79 -14.53 -8.46 -1.96
CA ASP A 79 -15.47 -7.78 -2.85
C ASP A 79 -14.74 -7.18 -4.05
N THR A 80 -14.71 -7.95 -5.15
CA THR A 80 -14.03 -7.56 -6.38
C THR A 80 -14.82 -6.55 -7.23
N ALA A 81 -16.04 -6.17 -6.82
CA ALA A 81 -16.82 -5.15 -7.51
C ALA A 81 -16.33 -3.73 -7.18
N ARG A 82 -15.61 -3.58 -6.05
CA ARG A 82 -15.00 -2.31 -5.64
C ARG A 82 -13.57 -2.18 -6.17
N PRO A 83 -13.15 -1.00 -6.65
CA PRO A 83 -11.76 -0.79 -7.05
C PRO A 83 -10.85 -0.80 -5.81
N LEU A 84 -9.65 -1.36 -5.96
CA LEU A 84 -8.55 -1.18 -5.01
C LEU A 84 -7.82 0.10 -5.38
N THR A 85 -7.62 1.01 -4.42
CA THR A 85 -6.90 2.27 -4.67
C THR A 85 -5.75 2.42 -3.70
N LEU A 86 -4.55 2.65 -4.25
CA LEU A 86 -3.36 3.06 -3.51
C LEU A 86 -2.89 4.39 -4.05
N THR A 87 -2.61 5.35 -3.18
CA THR A 87 -2.09 6.67 -3.58
C THR A 87 -0.88 7.02 -2.73
N LEU A 88 0.19 7.49 -3.39
CA LEU A 88 1.40 7.95 -2.73
C LEU A 88 1.54 9.46 -2.89
N GLY A 89 1.67 10.17 -1.77
CA GLY A 89 1.97 11.59 -1.74
C GLY A 89 3.47 11.82 -1.59
N TYR A 90 4.04 12.66 -2.46
CA TYR A 90 5.44 13.06 -2.42
C TYR A 90 5.57 14.58 -2.46
N GLY A 91 6.50 15.12 -1.69
CA GLY A 91 6.77 16.57 -1.65
C GLY A 91 8.22 16.89 -1.35
N LEU A 92 8.63 18.12 -1.64
CA LEU A 92 9.94 18.62 -1.25
C LEU A 92 10.01 18.73 0.29
N ARG A 93 11.15 18.35 0.86
CA ARG A 93 11.39 18.54 2.28
C ARG A 93 11.83 19.98 2.44
N GLU A 94 11.04 20.81 3.11
CA GLU A 94 11.56 22.11 3.55
C GLU A 94 12.72 21.86 4.52
N PRO A 95 13.85 22.56 4.37
CA PRO A 95 14.93 22.49 5.34
C PRO A 95 14.35 22.88 6.71
N ARG A 96 14.54 22.02 7.72
CA ARG A 96 14.27 22.44 9.10
C ARG A 96 15.35 23.45 9.48
N PRO A 97 14.99 24.54 10.19
CA PRO A 97 15.97 25.46 10.75
C PRO A 97 16.93 24.75 11.71
#